data_AF-A0A968H0D3-F1
#
_entry.id   AF-A0A968H0D3-F1
#
_cell.length_a   1.000
_cell.length_b   1.000
_cell.length_c   1.000
_cell.angle_alpha   90.00
_cell.angle_beta   90.00
_cell.angle_gamma   90.00
#
_symmetry.space_group_name_H-M   'P 1'
#
loop_
_entity.id
_entity.type
_entity.pdbx_description
1 polymer ?
#
loop_
_entity_poly.entity_id
_entity_poly.type
_entity_poly.pdbx_seq_one_letter_code
_entity_poly.pdbx_strand_id
1 'polypeptide(L)' 'MILSNSPIKILITLFMWNSVFYFQSVNWKHFDKENSGLPTNTIRCVTQDPKGIYWIGTWDAGLVKFD' A
#
# COMPACT_ATOMS: atom_id res chain seq x y z
N MET A 1 46.07 -7.11 -18.41
CA MET A 1 44.65 -7.13 -17.99
C MET A 1 44.58 -6.64 -16.54
N ILE A 2 44.67 -5.34 -16.33
CA ILE A 2 44.54 -4.71 -15.02
C ILE A 2 43.58 -3.56 -15.23
N LEU A 3 42.39 -3.67 -14.62
CA LEU A 3 41.35 -2.65 -14.70
C LEU A 3 41.90 -1.37 -14.05
N SER A 4 41.91 -0.26 -14.79
CA SER A 4 42.32 1.04 -14.25
C SER A 4 41.28 1.50 -13.21
N ASN A 5 41.59 1.28 -11.94
CA ASN A 5 40.81 1.68 -10.77
C ASN A 5 40.97 3.19 -10.50
N SER A 6 40.48 4.03 -11.42
CA SER A 6 40.40 5.47 -11.17
C SER A 6 39.33 5.75 -10.11
N PRO A 7 39.60 6.59 -9.08
CA PRO A 7 38.66 6.86 -7.98
C PRO A 7 37.29 7.36 -8.44
N ILE A 8 37.23 8.01 -9.61
CA ILE A 8 35.99 8.48 -10.26
C ILE A 8 35.07 7.32 -10.66
N LYS A 9 35.63 6.20 -11.16
CA LYS A 9 34.83 5.01 -11.54
C LYS A 9 34.16 4.38 -10.33
N ILE A 10 34.84 4.34 -9.19
CA ILE A 10 34.30 3.80 -7.93
C ILE A 10 33.13 4.66 -7.44
N LEU A 11 33.26 5.99 -7.48
CA LEU A 11 32.17 6.91 -7.12
C LEU A 11 30.96 6.72 -8.04
N ILE A 12 31.17 6.58 -9.35
CA ILE A 12 30.08 6.36 -10.31
C ILE A 12 29.38 5.02 -10.04
N THR A 13 30.12 3.94 -9.75
CA THR A 13 29.51 2.64 -9.43
C THR A 13 28.71 2.66 -8.12
N LEU A 14 29.18 3.39 -7.11
CA LEU A 14 28.45 3.55 -5.84
C LEU A 14 27.18 4.38 -6.04
N PHE A 15 27.23 5.42 -6.87
CA PHE A 15 26.06 6.24 -7.18
C PHE A 15 24.99 5.48 -7.97
N MET A 16 25.40 4.65 -8.94
CA MET A 16 24.48 3.85 -9.78
C MET A 16 23.75 2.74 -9.01
N TRP A 17 24.31 2.24 -7.90
CA TRP A 17 23.62 1.27 -7.04
C TRP A 17 22.56 1.88 -6.13
N ASN A 18 22.67 3.16 -5.78
CA ASN A 18 21.68 3.83 -4.91
C ASN A 18 20.31 3.99 -5.59
N SER A 19 20.25 3.93 -6.92
CA SER A 19 19.01 4.13 -7.68
C SER A 19 18.15 2.87 -7.82
N VAL A 20 18.64 1.69 -7.41
CA VAL A 20 18.02 0.38 -7.70
C VAL A 20 17.01 -0.06 -6.62
N PHE A 21 16.88 0.64 -5.48
CA PHE A 21 16.16 0.12 -4.31
C PHE A 21 14.80 0.75 -3.98
N TYR A 22 14.29 1.67 -4.79
CA TYR A 22 12.97 2.26 -4.52
C TYR A 22 11.82 1.43 -5.13
N PHE A 23 11.63 0.20 -4.64
CA PHE A 23 10.38 -0.52 -4.86
C PHE A 23 9.49 -0.36 -3.62
N GLN A 24 8.46 0.48 -3.72
CA GLN A 24 7.46 0.58 -2.66
C GLN A 24 6.57 -0.66 -2.72
N SER A 25 6.73 -1.57 -1.75
CA SER A 25 5.78 -2.67 -1.57
C SER A 25 4.44 -2.10 -1.13
N VAL A 26 3.38 -2.34 -1.90
CA VAL A 26 2.02 -1.98 -1.51
C VAL A 26 1.55 -2.99 -0.47
N ASN A 27 1.44 -2.55 0.78
CA ASN A 27 0.90 -3.38 1.85
C ASN A 27 -0.63 -3.28 1.86
N TRP A 28 -1.30 -4.29 1.30
CA TRP A 28 -2.75 -4.42 1.39
C TRP A 28 -3.16 -4.97 2.76
N LYS A 29 -4.12 -4.31 3.40
CA LYS A 29 -4.82 -4.85 4.57
C LYS A 29 -6.12 -5.49 4.11
N HIS A 30 -6.39 -6.70 4.60
CA HIS A 30 -7.62 -7.42 4.33
C HIS A 30 -8.59 -7.25 5.50
N PHE A 31 -9.84 -6.88 5.20
CA PHE A 31 -10.92 -6.75 6.17
C PHE A 31 -12.10 -7.62 5.75
N ASP A 32 -12.63 -8.42 6.67
CA ASP A 32 -13.80 -9.29 6.50
C ASP A 32 -14.65 -9.28 7.78
N LYS A 33 -15.80 -9.95 7.76
CA LYS A 33 -16.75 -10.02 8.88
C LYS A 33 -16.22 -10.70 10.14
N GLU A 34 -15.16 -11.50 10.02
CA GLU A 34 -14.58 -12.25 11.14
C GLU A 34 -13.44 -11.45 11.80
N ASN A 35 -12.72 -10.65 11.02
CA ASN A 35 -11.55 -9.90 11.46
C ASN A 35 -11.81 -8.39 11.64
N SER A 36 -13.02 -7.93 11.34
CA SER A 36 -13.41 -6.53 11.43
C SER A 36 -14.82 -6.39 12.01
N GLY A 37 -15.22 -5.15 12.34
CA GLY A 37 -16.58 -4.85 12.76
C GLY A 37 -17.63 -4.87 11.64
N LEU A 38 -17.28 -5.39 10.45
CA LEU A 38 -18.22 -5.50 9.33
C LEU A 38 -19.25 -6.61 9.61
N PRO A 39 -20.55 -6.33 9.44
CA PRO A 39 -21.59 -7.34 9.63
C PRO A 39 -21.62 -8.41 8.53
N THR A 40 -20.98 -8.15 7.38
CA THR A 40 -21.04 -8.99 6.18
C THR A 40 -19.86 -8.72 5.25
N ASN A 41 -19.54 -9.70 4.40
CA ASN A 41 -18.51 -9.59 3.36
C ASN A 41 -19.08 -9.07 2.03
N THR A 42 -20.40 -8.89 1.93
CA THR A 42 -21.08 -8.54 0.69
C THR A 42 -21.21 -7.03 0.53
N ILE A 43 -20.12 -6.40 0.09
CA ILE A 43 -20.02 -4.94 -0.08
C ILE A 43 -20.52 -4.51 -1.47
N ARG A 44 -21.34 -3.46 -1.53
CA ARG A 44 -21.90 -2.90 -2.78
C ARG A 44 -21.31 -1.54 -3.13
N CYS A 45 -21.02 -0.72 -2.12
CA CYS A 45 -20.38 0.58 -2.32
C CYS A 45 -19.61 1.02 -1.08
N VAL A 46 -18.62 1.88 -1.29
CA VAL A 46 -17.80 2.49 -0.25
C VAL A 46 -17.60 3.96 -0.59
N THR A 47 -17.76 4.84 0.38
CA THR A 47 -17.39 6.25 0.28
C THR A 47 -16.74 6.71 1.59
N GLN A 48 -15.90 7.73 1.52
CA GLN A 48 -15.25 8.32 2.69
C GLN A 48 -15.77 9.74 2.88
N ASP A 49 -16.13 10.09 4.12
CA ASP A 49 -16.50 11.46 4.44
C ASP A 49 -15.27 12.36 4.68
N PRO A 50 -15.43 13.69 4.72
CA PRO A 50 -14.30 14.61 4.95
C PRO A 50 -13.62 14.46 6.32
N LYS A 51 -14.21 13.73 7.27
CA LYS A 51 -13.62 13.44 8.59
C LYS A 51 -12.81 12.14 8.58
N GLY A 52 -12.79 11.42 7.45
CA GLY A 52 -12.04 10.19 7.27
C GLY A 52 -12.85 8.92 7.53
N ILE A 53 -14.13 9.03 7.90
CA ILE A 53 -14.98 7.87 8.19
C ILE A 53 -15.44 7.22 6.90
N TYR A 54 -15.39 5.89 6.85
CA TYR A 54 -15.90 5.11 5.74
C TYR A 54 -17.38 4.78 5.95
N TRP A 55 -18.17 5.06 4.93
CA TRP A 55 -19.57 4.68 4.83
C TRP A 55 -19.68 3.57 3.79
N ILE A 56 -20.11 2.40 4.24
CA ILE A 56 -20.10 1.17 3.46
C ILE A 56 -21.53 0.69 3.27
N GLY A 57 -21.99 0.64 2.02
CA GLY A 57 -23.26 0.06 1.66
C GLY A 57 -23.11 -1.44 1.44
N THR A 58 -23.85 -2.23 2.22
CA THR A 58 -23.87 -3.69 2.15
C THR A 58 -25.18 -4.17 1.53
N TRP A 59 -25.19 -5.38 0.98
CA TRP A 59 -26.42 -5.95 0.38
C TRP A 59 -27.46 -6.34 1.44
N ASP A 60 -27.01 -6.86 2.56
CA ASP A 60 -27.79 -7.60 3.56
C ASP A 60 -27.89 -6.88 4.92
N ALA A 61 -26.92 -6.02 5.26
CA ALA A 61 -26.86 -5.33 6.56
C ALA A 61 -27.11 -3.81 6.46
N GLY A 62 -27.47 -3.30 5.28
CA GLY A 62 -27.72 -1.87 5.06
C GLY A 62 -26.45 -1.02 5.07
N LEU A 63 -26.52 0.16 5.70
CA LEU A 63 -25.44 1.15 5.74
C LEU A 63 -24.58 0.97 7.00
N VAL A 64 -23.27 0.79 6.82
CA VAL A 64 -22.29 0.58 7.88
C VAL A 64 -21.36 1.78 7.98
N LYS A 65 -21.14 2.26 9.22
CA LYS A 65 -20.10 3.23 9.56
C LYS A 65 -18.84 2.47 9.99
N PHE A 66 -17.72 2.75 9.35
CA PHE A 66 -16.44 2.06 9.57
C PHE A 66 -15.32 3.10 9.76
N ASP A 67 -14.50 2.93 10.80
CA ASP A 67 -13.40 3.83 11.20
C ASP A 67 -12.06 3.12 11.00
#